data_AF-A0A7X6Z3Y0-F1
#
_entry.id   AF-A0A7X6Z3Y0-F1
#
_cell.length_a   1.000
_cell.length_b   1.000
_cell.length_c   1.000
_cell.angle_alpha   90.00
_cell.angle_beta   90.00
_cell.angle_gamma   90.00
#
_symmetry.space_group_name_H-M   'P 1'
#
loop_
_entity.id
_entity.type
_entity.pdbx_description
1 polymer ?
#
loop_
_entity_poly.entity_id
_entity_poly.type
_entity_poly.pdbx_seq_one_letter_code
_entity_poly.pdbx_strand_id
1 'polypeptide(L)'
;AKRLVKTGFPLLDSMLREDRELGEIRNQPRIILVAPSWQKDNIQESCLEETLDPLLDTGYRIIVRPHPEFVKRFPAKIKAIQDRYADQPADRLEIQTDFSSNETVYTADLVITDWSSIAQEFSYATKKPSLFINTPMKILNPEYDRIPLVPLDISLRDQIGISVDPGQLDRLPGLVETLFREKDRYGEQIRAVVSRNIFDVGDGARGGGDYIIQRLEKKGEEKEGRNLSPDIDETREELDPDILKKLARHMDQLRQEGRLEDYLKQAFPAQDPVPMTRGGCLARLLREMEALANEEGGKQA
;
A
#
# COMPACT_ATOMS: atom_id res chain seq x y z
N ALA A 1 -19.90 -5.18 16.23
CA ALA A 1 -18.46 -5.16 15.89
C ALA A 1 -18.28 -5.09 14.37
N LYS A 2 -17.17 -4.52 13.87
CA LYS A 2 -16.84 -4.59 12.43
C LYS A 2 -16.24 -5.96 12.13
N ARG A 3 -16.69 -6.61 11.06
CA ARG A 3 -16.16 -7.92 10.62
C ARG A 3 -14.96 -7.71 9.70
N LEU A 4 -13.78 -8.16 10.13
CA LEU A 4 -12.60 -8.18 9.28
C LEU A 4 -12.47 -9.52 8.56
N VAL A 5 -12.13 -9.46 7.28
CA VAL A 5 -11.95 -10.64 6.42
C VAL A 5 -10.49 -10.68 6.02
N LYS A 6 -9.86 -11.85 6.14
CA LYS A 6 -8.51 -12.06 5.62
C LYS A 6 -8.61 -12.08 4.10
N THR A 7 -8.09 -11.05 3.47
CA THR A 7 -8.06 -10.92 2.01
C THR A 7 -6.68 -10.43 1.63
N GLY A 8 -6.11 -11.03 0.60
CA GLY A 8 -4.83 -10.61 0.04
C GLY A 8 -4.99 -9.38 -0.85
N PHE A 9 -4.08 -9.24 -1.81
CA PHE A 9 -4.13 -8.15 -2.77
C PHE A 9 -4.19 -8.71 -4.21
N PRO A 10 -5.40 -8.97 -4.75
CA PRO A 10 -5.57 -9.64 -6.04
C PRO A 10 -4.85 -8.93 -7.20
N LEU A 11 -4.77 -7.60 -7.13
CA LEU A 11 -4.03 -6.83 -8.13
C LEU A 11 -2.55 -7.25 -8.12
N LEU A 12 -1.91 -7.28 -6.96
CA LEU A 12 -0.52 -7.72 -6.84
C LEU A 12 -0.30 -9.14 -7.38
N ASP A 13 -1.26 -10.05 -7.25
CA ASP A 13 -1.12 -11.40 -7.81
C ASP A 13 -1.08 -11.38 -9.34
N SER A 14 -1.89 -10.52 -9.96
CA SER A 14 -1.82 -10.29 -11.41
C SER A 14 -0.49 -9.65 -11.80
N MET A 15 -0.03 -8.65 -11.05
CA MET A 15 1.27 -8.00 -11.28
C MET A 15 2.44 -8.99 -11.17
N LEU A 16 2.41 -9.89 -10.17
CA LEU A 16 3.39 -10.96 -9.98
C LEU A 16 3.35 -12.01 -11.10
N ARG A 17 2.22 -12.17 -11.79
CA ARG A 17 2.09 -13.05 -12.96
C ARG A 17 2.66 -12.37 -14.19
N GLU A 18 2.29 -11.12 -14.44
CA GLU A 18 2.79 -10.29 -15.53
C GLU A 18 4.32 -10.18 -15.50
N ASP A 19 4.91 -9.87 -14.32
CA ASP A 19 6.37 -9.83 -14.14
C ASP A 19 7.05 -11.18 -14.45
N ARG A 20 6.44 -12.30 -14.04
CA ARG A 20 6.94 -13.64 -14.35
C ARG A 20 6.87 -13.97 -15.85
N GLU A 21 5.85 -13.49 -16.54
CA GLU A 21 5.66 -13.69 -17.99
C GLU A 21 6.64 -12.82 -18.81
N LEU A 22 6.96 -11.61 -18.33
CA LEU A 22 7.97 -10.73 -18.93
C LEU A 22 9.39 -11.31 -18.84
N GLY A 23 9.69 -12.04 -17.76
CA GLY A 23 10.99 -12.65 -17.53
C GLY A 23 12.08 -11.65 -17.13
N GLU A 24 13.35 -12.01 -17.31
CA GLU A 24 14.45 -11.13 -16.91
C GLU A 24 14.64 -9.99 -17.91
N ILE A 25 14.32 -8.76 -17.48
CA ILE A 25 14.53 -7.55 -18.25
C ILE A 25 15.92 -6.98 -17.96
N ARG A 26 16.71 -6.79 -19.00
CA ARG A 26 18.05 -6.16 -18.93
C ARG A 26 18.12 -4.99 -19.89
N ASN A 27 17.77 -3.80 -19.43
CA ASN A 27 17.86 -2.61 -20.28
C ASN A 27 19.31 -2.14 -20.42
N GLN A 28 19.66 -1.69 -21.64
CA GLN A 28 20.92 -1.02 -21.93
C GLN A 28 20.64 0.19 -22.85
N PRO A 29 20.74 1.43 -22.36
CA PRO A 29 21.04 1.82 -20.98
C PRO A 29 19.93 1.43 -19.99
N ARG A 30 20.24 1.42 -18.68
CA ARG A 30 19.21 1.21 -17.65
C ARG A 30 18.14 2.31 -17.72
N ILE A 31 16.90 1.95 -17.40
CA ILE A 31 15.73 2.83 -17.41
C ILE A 31 15.35 3.23 -15.99
N ILE A 32 15.26 4.54 -15.75
CA ILE A 32 14.75 5.12 -14.52
C ILE A 32 13.40 5.77 -14.82
N LEU A 33 12.36 5.30 -14.14
CA LEU A 33 11.01 5.87 -14.23
C LEU A 33 10.80 6.87 -13.09
N VAL A 34 10.69 8.15 -13.41
CA VAL A 34 10.26 9.20 -12.48
C VAL A 34 8.73 9.28 -12.55
N ALA A 35 8.05 8.84 -11.49
CA ALA A 35 6.59 8.74 -11.43
C ALA A 35 6.03 9.56 -10.25
N PRO A 36 5.85 10.89 -10.40
CA PRO A 36 5.30 11.74 -9.35
C PRO A 36 3.87 11.35 -8.97
N SER A 37 3.54 11.44 -7.68
CA SER A 37 2.18 11.25 -7.18
C SER A 37 1.25 12.41 -7.54
N TRP A 38 -0.06 12.21 -7.37
CA TRP A 38 -1.05 13.28 -7.51
C TRP A 38 -1.34 13.97 -6.18
N GLN A 39 -0.60 15.05 -5.91
CA GLN A 39 -0.95 16.09 -4.94
C GLN A 39 -0.27 17.41 -5.31
N LYS A 40 -0.62 18.46 -4.57
CA LYS A 40 0.10 19.73 -4.59
C LYS A 40 1.53 19.52 -4.09
N ASP A 41 2.47 20.25 -4.69
CA ASP A 41 3.88 20.27 -4.26
C ASP A 41 4.55 18.88 -4.38
N ASN A 42 4.08 18.05 -5.34
CA ASN A 42 4.74 16.79 -5.72
C ASN A 42 6.06 17.05 -6.46
N ILE A 43 6.82 15.99 -6.79
CA ILE A 43 8.10 16.12 -7.52
C ILE A 43 7.97 17.02 -8.76
N GLN A 44 6.88 16.85 -9.51
CA GLN A 44 6.63 17.58 -10.75
C GLN A 44 6.48 19.10 -10.55
N GLU A 45 5.96 19.53 -9.40
CA GLU A 45 5.77 20.94 -9.06
C GLU A 45 6.90 21.52 -8.22
N SER A 46 7.57 20.71 -7.39
CA SER A 46 8.46 21.21 -6.34
C SER A 46 9.94 21.08 -6.66
N CYS A 47 10.36 20.07 -7.43
CA CYS A 47 11.78 19.75 -7.57
C CYS A 47 12.09 18.89 -8.82
N LEU A 48 11.35 19.06 -9.92
CA LEU A 48 11.52 18.21 -11.09
C LEU A 48 12.89 18.43 -11.74
N GLU A 49 13.30 19.69 -11.90
CA GLU A 49 14.57 20.06 -12.53
C GLU A 49 15.75 19.53 -11.71
N GLU A 50 15.71 19.75 -10.40
CA GLU A 50 16.69 19.27 -9.43
C GLU A 50 16.74 17.73 -9.35
N THR A 51 15.66 17.05 -9.74
CA THR A 51 15.62 15.59 -9.85
C THR A 51 16.23 15.12 -11.17
N LEU A 52 15.90 15.76 -12.29
CA LEU A 52 16.28 15.32 -13.63
C LEU A 52 17.73 15.66 -13.96
N ASP A 53 18.19 16.87 -13.66
CA ASP A 53 19.47 17.37 -14.15
C ASP A 53 20.65 16.48 -13.71
N PRO A 54 20.78 16.07 -12.42
CA PRO A 54 21.83 15.15 -12.01
C PRO A 54 21.72 13.76 -12.64
N LEU A 55 20.50 13.31 -12.98
CA LEU A 55 20.27 12.00 -13.57
C LEU A 55 20.60 11.97 -15.06
N LEU A 56 20.40 13.07 -15.79
CA LEU A 56 20.71 13.15 -17.21
C LEU A 56 22.22 12.97 -17.49
N ASP A 57 23.08 13.29 -16.52
CA ASP A 57 24.54 13.13 -16.62
C ASP A 57 25.03 11.69 -16.39
N THR A 58 24.17 10.77 -15.94
CA THR A 58 24.55 9.41 -15.53
C THR A 58 24.59 8.38 -16.66
N GLY A 59 24.15 8.78 -17.86
CA GLY A 59 24.05 7.87 -19.00
C GLY A 59 22.84 6.94 -18.96
N TYR A 60 21.92 7.08 -18.00
CA TYR A 60 20.65 6.36 -17.95
C TYR A 60 19.62 6.93 -18.93
N ARG A 61 18.61 6.11 -19.26
CA ARG A 61 17.38 6.61 -19.91
C ARG A 61 16.39 6.97 -18.81
N ILE A 62 15.94 8.21 -18.81
CA ILE A 62 14.99 8.73 -17.85
C ILE A 62 13.62 8.84 -18.51
N ILE A 63 12.59 8.29 -17.87
CA ILE A 63 11.20 8.44 -18.31
C ILE A 63 10.47 9.17 -17.20
N VAL A 64 9.95 10.36 -17.48
CA VAL A 64 9.05 11.06 -16.59
C VAL A 64 7.64 10.67 -16.98
N ARG A 65 6.92 10.04 -16.06
CA ARG A 65 5.53 9.63 -16.24
C ARG A 65 4.65 10.39 -15.24
N PRO A 66 4.20 11.61 -15.58
CA PRO A 66 3.26 12.38 -14.76
C PRO A 66 2.00 11.58 -14.44
N HIS A 67 1.34 11.90 -13.33
CA HIS A 67 0.03 11.33 -13.06
C HIS A 67 -1.00 11.77 -14.14
N PRO A 68 -1.91 10.90 -14.63
CA PRO A 68 -2.88 11.26 -15.68
C PRO A 68 -3.72 12.49 -15.35
N GLU A 69 -4.16 12.60 -14.09
CA GLU A 69 -4.90 13.77 -13.61
C GLU A 69 -4.09 15.07 -13.62
N PHE A 70 -2.76 15.00 -13.48
CA PHE A 70 -1.89 16.17 -13.62
C PHE A 70 -1.85 16.62 -15.08
N VAL A 71 -1.66 15.68 -16.01
CA VAL A 71 -1.65 15.98 -17.46
C VAL A 71 -2.97 16.60 -17.90
N LYS A 72 -4.09 16.04 -17.43
CA LYS A 72 -5.43 16.52 -17.74
C LYS A 72 -5.72 17.91 -17.18
N ARG A 73 -5.31 18.20 -15.94
CA ARG A 73 -5.64 19.47 -15.26
C ARG A 73 -4.64 20.59 -15.56
N PHE A 74 -3.40 20.26 -15.86
CA PHE A 74 -2.32 21.23 -16.05
C PHE A 74 -1.58 21.06 -17.39
N PRO A 75 -2.29 21.08 -18.54
CA PRO A 75 -1.65 20.88 -19.85
C PRO A 75 -0.57 21.94 -20.15
N ALA A 76 -0.74 23.18 -19.67
CA ALA A 76 0.26 24.22 -19.83
C ALA A 76 1.56 23.92 -19.06
N LYS A 77 1.47 23.32 -17.86
CA LYS A 77 2.65 22.91 -17.09
C LYS A 77 3.37 21.75 -17.78
N ILE A 78 2.63 20.78 -18.31
CA ILE A 78 3.21 19.70 -19.13
C ILE A 78 3.93 20.26 -20.33
N LYS A 79 3.30 21.18 -21.08
CA LYS A 79 3.92 21.80 -22.23
C LYS A 79 5.21 22.54 -21.86
N ALA A 80 5.23 23.27 -20.74
CA ALA A 80 6.44 23.95 -20.27
C ALA A 80 7.58 22.96 -19.95
N ILE A 81 7.27 21.80 -19.36
CA ILE A 81 8.26 20.73 -19.12
C ILE A 81 8.78 20.17 -20.45
N GLN A 82 7.89 19.88 -21.40
CA GLN A 82 8.27 19.38 -22.72
C GLN A 82 9.14 20.39 -23.48
N ASP A 83 8.76 21.67 -23.49
CA ASP A 83 9.50 22.74 -24.15
C ASP A 83 10.90 22.91 -23.53
N ARG A 84 11.02 22.82 -22.19
CA ARG A 84 12.30 22.94 -21.48
C ARG A 84 13.29 21.84 -21.85
N TYR A 85 12.81 20.62 -22.01
CA TYR A 85 13.63 19.45 -22.28
C TYR A 85 13.61 19.04 -23.76
N ALA A 86 13.18 19.93 -24.66
CA ALA A 86 13.03 19.64 -26.09
C ALA A 86 14.36 19.27 -26.79
N ASP A 87 15.48 19.76 -26.28
CA ASP A 87 16.81 19.47 -26.83
C ASP A 87 17.39 18.13 -26.32
N GLN A 88 16.73 17.48 -25.37
CA GLN A 88 17.16 16.17 -24.87
C GLN A 88 16.78 15.06 -25.87
N PRO A 89 17.70 14.16 -26.23
CA PRO A 89 17.38 13.02 -27.08
C PRO A 89 16.29 12.13 -26.47
N ALA A 90 15.36 11.63 -27.29
CA ALA A 90 14.25 10.80 -26.82
C ALA A 90 14.70 9.44 -26.22
N ASP A 91 15.90 8.97 -26.59
CA ASP A 91 16.54 7.79 -25.98
C ASP A 91 17.20 8.09 -24.62
N ARG A 92 17.34 9.38 -24.26
CA ARG A 92 17.83 9.87 -22.97
C ARG A 92 16.71 10.30 -22.03
N LEU A 93 15.74 11.05 -22.53
CA LEU A 93 14.64 11.59 -21.74
C LEU A 93 13.31 11.49 -22.49
N GLU A 94 12.29 10.93 -21.84
CA GLU A 94 10.92 10.87 -22.34
C GLU A 94 9.95 11.47 -21.32
N ILE A 95 9.12 12.41 -21.76
CA ILE A 95 7.96 12.88 -20.96
C ILE A 95 6.73 12.09 -21.43
N GLN A 96 6.44 11.00 -20.75
CA GLN A 96 5.41 10.04 -21.13
C GLN A 96 4.01 10.51 -20.67
N THR A 97 3.19 10.96 -21.62
CA THR A 97 1.81 11.40 -21.38
C THR A 97 0.75 10.45 -21.94
N ASP A 98 1.16 9.33 -22.55
CA ASP A 98 0.27 8.24 -22.93
C ASP A 98 0.22 7.20 -21.80
N PHE A 99 -0.99 6.91 -21.34
CA PHE A 99 -1.28 6.03 -20.20
C PHE A 99 -2.04 4.77 -20.62
N SER A 100 -2.11 4.49 -21.93
CA SER A 100 -2.76 3.30 -22.47
C SER A 100 -2.11 1.98 -22.03
N SER A 101 -0.84 2.02 -21.61
CA SER A 101 -0.08 0.89 -21.10
C SER A 101 0.67 1.23 -19.81
N ASN A 102 0.74 0.28 -18.88
CA ASN A 102 1.57 0.35 -17.67
C ASN A 102 2.91 -0.40 -17.83
N GLU A 103 3.23 -0.88 -19.03
CA GLU A 103 4.43 -1.68 -19.31
C GLU A 103 5.72 -1.02 -18.79
N THR A 104 5.88 0.29 -18.99
CA THR A 104 7.06 1.04 -18.52
C THR A 104 7.30 0.91 -17.02
N VAL A 105 6.24 0.75 -16.22
CA VAL A 105 6.38 0.55 -14.78
C VAL A 105 7.12 -0.75 -14.51
N TYR A 106 6.77 -1.83 -15.18
CA TYR A 106 7.38 -3.15 -14.99
C TYR A 106 8.74 -3.30 -15.68
N THR A 107 8.92 -2.62 -16.81
CA THR A 107 10.17 -2.71 -17.59
C THR A 107 11.27 -1.80 -17.10
N ALA A 108 10.99 -0.80 -16.25
CA ALA A 108 11.99 0.05 -15.63
C ALA A 108 12.95 -0.75 -14.71
N ASP A 109 14.18 -0.24 -14.55
CA ASP A 109 15.15 -0.80 -13.60
C ASP A 109 15.03 -0.16 -12.21
N LEU A 110 14.53 1.07 -12.14
CA LEU A 110 14.29 1.81 -10.90
C LEU A 110 13.08 2.74 -11.06
N VAL A 111 12.26 2.82 -10.02
CA VAL A 111 11.22 3.86 -9.89
C VAL A 111 11.67 4.92 -8.90
N ILE A 112 11.63 6.18 -9.31
CA ILE A 112 11.75 7.36 -8.46
C ILE A 112 10.35 7.96 -8.29
N THR A 113 9.88 8.08 -7.05
CA THR A 113 8.59 8.69 -6.75
C THR A 113 8.64 9.46 -5.44
N ASP A 114 7.57 10.16 -5.10
CA ASP A 114 7.37 10.77 -3.80
C ASP A 114 6.38 9.95 -2.97
N TRP A 115 5.09 10.28 -2.96
CA TRP A 115 4.06 9.67 -2.10
C TRP A 115 3.06 8.83 -2.90
N SER A 116 3.52 8.20 -3.99
CA SER A 116 2.69 7.34 -4.84
C SER A 116 2.78 5.89 -4.37
N SER A 117 1.67 5.15 -4.48
CA SER A 117 1.63 3.69 -4.27
C SER A 117 2.37 2.91 -5.36
N ILE A 118 2.77 3.59 -6.45
CA ILE A 118 3.42 2.96 -7.59
C ILE A 118 4.78 2.34 -7.24
N ALA A 119 5.45 2.86 -6.19
CA ALA A 119 6.69 2.25 -5.70
C ALA A 119 6.43 0.89 -5.04
N GLN A 120 5.35 0.76 -4.26
CA GLN A 120 4.94 -0.49 -3.66
C GLN A 120 4.53 -1.48 -4.75
N GLU A 121 3.71 -1.05 -5.69
CA GLU A 121 3.34 -1.83 -6.87
C GLU A 121 4.57 -2.34 -7.64
N PHE A 122 5.47 -1.44 -8.03
CA PHE A 122 6.70 -1.76 -8.74
C PHE A 122 7.60 -2.72 -7.94
N SER A 123 7.96 -2.34 -6.72
CA SER A 123 8.89 -3.12 -5.90
C SER A 123 8.30 -4.47 -5.52
N TYR A 124 7.04 -4.53 -5.11
CA TYR A 124 6.39 -5.78 -4.74
C TYR A 124 6.24 -6.73 -5.91
N ALA A 125 5.99 -6.24 -7.13
CA ALA A 125 5.93 -7.07 -8.33
C ALA A 125 7.34 -7.54 -8.74
N THR A 126 8.20 -6.59 -9.11
CA THR A 126 9.49 -6.83 -9.80
C THR A 126 10.64 -7.21 -8.88
N LYS A 127 10.48 -7.02 -7.56
CA LYS A 127 11.56 -7.14 -6.54
C LYS A 127 12.72 -6.18 -6.75
N LYS A 128 12.54 -5.12 -7.55
CA LYS A 128 13.51 -4.04 -7.71
C LYS A 128 13.25 -2.95 -6.65
N PRO A 129 14.29 -2.31 -6.09
CA PRO A 129 14.10 -1.23 -5.15
C PRO A 129 13.49 0.02 -5.80
N SER A 130 12.93 0.89 -4.98
CA SER A 130 12.50 2.24 -5.40
C SER A 130 13.36 3.32 -4.74
N LEU A 131 13.33 4.54 -5.28
CA LEU A 131 13.88 5.74 -4.64
C LEU A 131 12.74 6.71 -4.36
N PHE A 132 12.77 7.30 -3.18
CA PHE A 132 11.71 8.12 -2.64
C PHE A 132 12.22 9.55 -2.43
N ILE A 133 11.52 10.55 -2.98
CA ILE A 133 11.79 11.95 -2.68
C ILE A 133 10.76 12.44 -1.66
N ASN A 134 11.24 12.95 -0.53
CA ASN A 134 10.40 13.44 0.56
C ASN A 134 9.90 14.86 0.27
N THR A 135 9.10 15.00 -0.78
CA THR A 135 8.29 16.20 -1.01
C THR A 135 7.27 16.38 0.13
N PRO A 136 6.58 17.54 0.25
CA PRO A 136 5.49 17.68 1.20
C PRO A 136 4.53 16.48 1.17
N MET A 137 4.26 15.91 2.34
CA MET A 137 3.54 14.64 2.46
C MET A 137 2.13 14.75 1.87
N LYS A 138 1.75 13.74 1.08
CA LYS A 138 0.37 13.58 0.62
C LYS A 138 -0.57 13.27 1.79
N ILE A 139 -1.23 14.31 2.30
CA ILE A 139 -2.22 14.17 3.38
C ILE A 139 -3.62 14.30 2.78
N LEU A 140 -4.33 13.17 2.65
CA LEU A 140 -5.74 13.16 2.21
C LEU A 140 -6.72 13.30 3.38
N ASN A 141 -6.32 12.83 4.56
CA ASN A 141 -7.06 12.97 5.79
C ASN A 141 -6.19 13.76 6.79
N PRO A 142 -6.52 15.03 7.10
CA PRO A 142 -5.77 15.82 8.06
C PRO A 142 -5.67 15.18 9.45
N GLU A 143 -6.67 14.37 9.82
CA GLU A 143 -6.79 13.73 11.15
C GLU A 143 -6.21 12.32 11.18
N TYR A 144 -5.29 11.99 10.27
CA TYR A 144 -4.73 10.63 10.16
C TYR A 144 -3.94 10.21 11.42
N ASP A 145 -3.40 11.19 12.15
CA ASP A 145 -2.62 11.06 13.37
C ASP A 145 -3.45 10.79 14.63
N ARG A 146 -4.79 10.92 14.55
CA ARG A 146 -5.70 10.49 15.64
C ARG A 146 -5.56 9.00 15.96
N ILE A 147 -5.09 8.21 15.01
CA ILE A 147 -4.71 6.82 15.22
C ILE A 147 -3.19 6.82 15.46
N PRO A 148 -2.69 6.42 16.65
CA PRO A 148 -1.26 6.47 16.97
C PRO A 148 -0.48 5.30 16.34
N LEU A 149 -0.72 5.05 15.05
CA LEU A 149 -0.07 4.03 14.24
C LEU A 149 0.48 4.68 12.98
N VAL A 150 1.70 4.31 12.61
CA VAL A 150 2.32 4.78 11.37
C VAL A 150 1.77 3.95 10.20
N PRO A 151 1.20 4.60 9.15
CA PRO A 151 0.78 3.91 7.94
C PRO A 151 1.89 3.05 7.32
N LEU A 152 1.51 1.96 6.65
CA LEU A 152 2.46 1.10 5.95
C LEU A 152 3.18 1.85 4.83
N ASP A 153 2.48 2.75 4.14
CA ASP A 153 3.05 3.57 3.07
C ASP A 153 4.16 4.51 3.54
N ILE A 154 4.25 4.77 4.85
CA ILE A 154 5.33 5.54 5.47
C ILE A 154 6.40 4.57 6.01
N SER A 155 5.99 3.61 6.84
CA SER A 155 6.92 2.73 7.58
C SER A 155 7.67 1.70 6.71
N LEU A 156 7.21 1.44 5.49
CA LEU A 156 7.82 0.47 4.57
C LEU A 156 8.75 1.11 3.52
N ARG A 157 8.77 2.44 3.34
CA ARG A 157 9.54 3.12 2.27
C ARG A 157 11.01 2.72 2.29
N ASP A 158 11.67 2.91 3.43
CA ASP A 158 13.09 2.60 3.60
C ASP A 158 13.37 1.09 3.70
N GLN A 159 12.32 0.26 3.70
CA GLN A 159 12.48 -1.19 3.60
C GLN A 159 12.48 -1.69 2.15
N ILE A 160 11.95 -0.91 1.21
CA ILE A 160 11.88 -1.29 -0.21
C ILE A 160 12.71 -0.36 -1.11
N GLY A 161 13.48 0.54 -0.50
CA GLY A 161 14.17 1.59 -1.23
C GLY A 161 14.96 2.53 -0.33
N ILE A 162 15.32 3.68 -0.89
CA ILE A 162 16.00 4.78 -0.20
C ILE A 162 15.16 6.04 -0.29
N SER A 163 14.99 6.75 0.83
CA SER A 163 14.41 8.09 0.85
C SER A 163 15.48 9.19 0.86
N VAL A 164 15.22 10.29 0.13
CA VAL A 164 16.07 11.47 0.06
C VAL A 164 15.21 12.74 0.17
N ASP A 165 15.74 13.75 0.84
CA ASP A 165 15.06 15.04 0.97
C ASP A 165 15.35 15.95 -0.23
N PRO A 166 14.45 16.89 -0.59
CA PRO A 166 14.65 17.82 -1.71
C PRO A 166 15.97 18.63 -1.65
N GLY A 167 16.52 18.87 -0.46
CA GLY A 167 17.81 19.54 -0.28
C GLY A 167 19.04 18.68 -0.56
N GLN A 168 18.87 17.44 -1.03
CA GLN A 168 19.94 16.44 -1.22
C GLN A 168 19.86 15.75 -2.59
N LEU A 169 19.17 16.34 -3.56
CA LEU A 169 18.94 15.73 -4.88
C LEU A 169 20.21 15.65 -5.74
N ASP A 170 21.24 16.44 -5.42
CA ASP A 170 22.59 16.32 -5.98
C ASP A 170 23.21 14.93 -5.74
N ARG A 171 22.76 14.21 -4.70
CA ARG A 171 23.23 12.85 -4.37
C ARG A 171 22.56 11.74 -5.18
N LEU A 172 21.54 12.06 -5.98
CA LEU A 172 20.74 11.07 -6.73
C LEU A 172 21.59 10.07 -7.52
N PRO A 173 22.63 10.48 -8.30
CA PRO A 173 23.47 9.53 -9.04
C PRO A 173 24.07 8.43 -8.15
N GLY A 174 24.64 8.80 -7.00
CA GLY A 174 25.27 7.84 -6.08
C GLY A 174 24.26 6.93 -5.37
N LEU A 175 23.06 7.43 -5.09
CA LEU A 175 21.97 6.64 -4.52
C LEU A 175 21.44 5.62 -5.52
N VAL A 176 21.21 6.03 -6.77
CA VAL A 176 20.80 5.17 -7.88
C VAL A 176 21.81 4.05 -8.11
N GLU A 177 23.11 4.36 -8.18
CA GLU A 177 24.16 3.33 -8.29
C GLU A 177 24.13 2.34 -7.13
N THR A 178 23.87 2.81 -5.92
CA THR A 178 23.78 1.96 -4.74
C THR A 178 22.58 1.02 -4.84
N LEU A 179 21.41 1.51 -5.25
CA LEU A 179 20.22 0.69 -5.45
C LEU A 179 20.44 -0.39 -6.53
N PHE A 180 21.12 -0.04 -7.64
CA PHE A 180 21.45 -1.01 -8.68
C PHE A 180 22.48 -2.05 -8.23
N ARG A 181 23.51 -1.63 -7.50
CA ARG A 181 24.54 -2.53 -6.97
C ARG A 181 23.98 -3.50 -5.95
N GLU A 182 23.03 -3.05 -5.12
CA GLU A 182 22.43 -3.84 -4.04
C GLU A 182 21.09 -4.48 -4.42
N LYS A 183 20.79 -4.59 -5.72
CA LYS A 183 19.49 -5.09 -6.22
C LYS A 183 19.07 -6.43 -5.59
N ASP A 184 20.00 -7.36 -5.40
CA ASP A 184 19.69 -8.70 -4.88
C ASP A 184 19.35 -8.64 -3.38
N ARG A 185 20.05 -7.78 -2.63
CA ARG A 185 19.76 -7.52 -1.20
C ARG A 185 18.36 -6.92 -1.04
N TYR A 186 18.03 -5.92 -1.85
CA TYR A 186 16.69 -5.34 -1.86
C TYR A 186 15.64 -6.34 -2.32
N GLY A 187 15.93 -7.19 -3.30
CA GLY A 187 15.01 -8.23 -3.75
C GLY A 187 14.59 -9.16 -2.62
N GLU A 188 15.53 -9.66 -1.82
CA GLU A 188 15.22 -10.48 -0.64
C GLU A 188 14.47 -9.70 0.44
N GLN A 189 14.87 -8.46 0.70
CA GLN A 189 14.21 -7.59 1.67
C GLN A 189 12.74 -7.33 1.28
N ILE A 190 12.48 -7.03 0.01
CA ILE A 190 11.15 -6.78 -0.53
C ILE A 190 10.29 -8.04 -0.49
N ARG A 191 10.83 -9.22 -0.83
CA ARG A 191 10.12 -10.51 -0.64
C ARG A 191 9.67 -10.67 0.81
N ALA A 192 10.54 -10.36 1.77
CA ALA A 192 10.23 -10.45 3.17
C ALA A 192 9.23 -9.39 3.66
N VAL A 193 9.19 -8.20 3.05
CA VAL A 193 8.15 -7.19 3.31
C VAL A 193 6.80 -7.69 2.82
N VAL A 194 6.72 -8.18 1.57
CA VAL A 194 5.49 -8.70 0.98
C VAL A 194 4.92 -9.84 1.82
N SER A 195 5.75 -10.85 2.15
CA SER A 195 5.30 -12.02 2.92
C SER A 195 4.83 -11.68 4.33
N ARG A 196 5.41 -10.65 4.97
CA ARG A 196 5.02 -10.22 6.32
C ARG A 196 3.74 -9.39 6.36
N ASN A 197 3.43 -8.65 5.29
CA ASN A 197 2.37 -7.64 5.31
C ASN A 197 1.15 -8.00 4.45
N ILE A 198 1.26 -8.91 3.49
CA ILE A 198 0.18 -9.24 2.55
C ILE A 198 -0.27 -10.69 2.74
N PHE A 199 -1.58 -10.89 2.88
CA PHE A 199 -2.17 -12.22 2.97
C PHE A 199 -2.22 -12.93 1.62
N ASP A 200 -2.16 -14.27 1.67
CA ASP A 200 -2.48 -15.16 0.55
C ASP A 200 -1.83 -14.74 -0.77
N VAL A 201 -0.56 -14.31 -0.74
CA VAL A 201 0.16 -13.87 -1.95
C VAL A 201 0.18 -15.00 -2.99
N GLY A 202 -0.32 -14.72 -4.19
CA GLY A 202 -0.58 -15.67 -5.27
C GLY A 202 -2.02 -16.20 -5.32
N ASP A 203 -2.83 -15.94 -4.30
CA ASP A 203 -4.23 -16.38 -4.15
C ASP A 203 -5.06 -15.37 -3.34
N GLY A 204 -4.76 -14.08 -3.47
CA GLY A 204 -5.27 -13.01 -2.63
C GLY A 204 -6.77 -12.76 -2.77
N ALA A 205 -7.38 -13.23 -3.86
CA ALA A 205 -8.80 -13.13 -4.11
C ALA A 205 -9.64 -14.13 -3.32
N ARG A 206 -9.06 -15.30 -2.96
CA ARG A 206 -9.80 -16.41 -2.33
C ARG A 206 -10.55 -15.98 -1.08
N GLY A 207 -9.84 -15.38 -0.11
CA GLY A 207 -10.46 -15.04 1.17
C GLY A 207 -11.61 -14.05 1.07
N GLY A 208 -11.54 -13.09 0.15
CA GLY A 208 -12.63 -12.16 -0.15
C GLY A 208 -13.80 -12.84 -0.88
N GLY A 209 -13.50 -13.67 -1.87
CA GLY A 209 -14.48 -14.43 -2.65
C GLY A 209 -15.29 -15.41 -1.79
N ASP A 210 -14.59 -16.25 -1.02
CA ASP A 210 -15.19 -17.21 -0.09
C ASP A 210 -16.12 -16.51 0.90
N TYR A 211 -15.70 -15.36 1.42
CA TYR A 211 -16.53 -14.57 2.32
C TYR A 211 -17.81 -14.08 1.64
N ILE A 212 -17.73 -13.55 0.42
CA ILE A 212 -18.91 -13.06 -0.31
C ILE A 212 -19.89 -14.21 -0.56
N ILE A 213 -19.41 -15.35 -1.06
CA ILE A 213 -20.24 -16.55 -1.33
C ILE A 213 -20.96 -16.99 -0.06
N GLN A 214 -20.23 -17.18 1.04
CA GLN A 214 -20.82 -17.59 2.34
C GLN A 214 -21.86 -16.59 2.86
N ARG A 215 -21.70 -15.29 2.59
CA ARG A 215 -22.70 -14.28 2.99
C ARG A 215 -23.95 -14.32 2.12
N LEU A 216 -23.82 -14.67 0.84
CA LEU A 216 -24.96 -14.84 -0.06
C LEU A 216 -25.75 -16.10 0.27
N GLU A 217 -25.08 -17.22 0.54
CA GLU A 217 -25.70 -18.48 0.96
C GLU A 217 -26.53 -18.31 2.23
N LYS A 218 -25.93 -17.74 3.30
CA LYS A 218 -26.65 -17.46 4.55
C LYS A 218 -27.87 -16.56 4.35
N LYS A 219 -27.75 -15.54 3.48
CA LYS A 219 -28.90 -14.68 3.14
C LYS A 219 -29.98 -15.42 2.35
N GLY A 220 -29.62 -16.43 1.56
CA GLY A 220 -30.56 -17.32 0.87
C GLY A 220 -31.33 -18.20 1.84
N GLU A 221 -30.61 -18.87 2.74
CA GLU A 221 -31.19 -19.71 3.81
C GLU A 221 -32.12 -18.91 4.74
N GLU A 222 -31.72 -17.69 5.12
CA GLU A 222 -32.55 -16.78 5.91
C GLU A 222 -33.83 -16.33 5.18
N LYS A 223 -33.84 -16.35 3.84
CA LYS A 223 -35.03 -16.04 3.02
C LYS A 223 -35.92 -17.27 2.83
N GLU A 224 -35.33 -18.45 2.61
CA GLU A 224 -36.09 -19.70 2.51
C GLU A 224 -36.71 -20.11 3.85
N GLY A 225 -36.00 -19.94 4.96
CA GLY A 225 -36.55 -20.15 6.31
C GLY A 225 -37.68 -19.17 6.67
N ARG A 226 -37.65 -17.94 6.12
CA ARG A 226 -38.76 -16.98 6.24
C ARG A 226 -39.97 -17.34 5.37
N ASN A 227 -39.75 -17.93 4.19
CA ASN A 227 -40.85 -18.40 3.33
C ASN A 227 -41.55 -19.68 3.85
N LEU A 228 -40.93 -20.41 4.79
CA LEU A 228 -41.52 -21.60 5.42
C LEU A 228 -42.30 -21.29 6.72
N SER A 229 -42.40 -20.02 7.10
CA SER A 229 -43.14 -19.55 8.27
C SER A 229 -44.14 -18.47 7.80
N PRO A 230 -45.45 -18.74 7.71
CA PRO A 230 -46.39 -17.68 7.35
C PRO A 230 -46.50 -16.69 8.51
N ASP A 231 -46.19 -15.43 8.20
CA ASP A 231 -46.40 -14.20 8.95
C ASP A 231 -45.94 -14.13 10.41
N ILE A 232 -44.81 -13.45 10.67
CA ILE A 232 -44.78 -12.32 11.62
C ILE A 232 -43.85 -11.21 11.08
N ASP A 233 -44.40 -10.01 11.19
CA ASP A 233 -44.04 -8.67 10.76
C ASP A 233 -42.64 -8.14 11.17
N GLU A 234 -42.28 -7.04 10.52
CA GLU A 234 -41.06 -6.23 10.56
C GLU A 234 -40.38 -6.00 11.94
N THR A 235 -39.13 -6.45 12.09
CA THR A 235 -38.10 -5.68 12.82
C THR A 235 -36.71 -5.95 12.22
N ARG A 236 -36.11 -4.91 11.62
CA ARG A 236 -34.65 -4.84 11.44
C ARG A 236 -34.04 -4.63 12.82
N GLU A 237 -33.30 -5.60 13.36
CA GLU A 237 -32.45 -5.36 14.52
C GLU A 237 -31.27 -4.48 14.10
N GLU A 238 -31.42 -3.16 14.29
CA GLU A 238 -30.27 -2.28 14.51
C GLU A 238 -29.57 -2.71 15.80
N LEU A 239 -28.23 -2.73 15.81
CA LEU A 239 -27.49 -2.98 17.05
C LEU A 239 -27.95 -1.98 18.12
N ASP A 240 -28.46 -2.50 19.24
CA ASP A 240 -28.95 -1.72 20.37
C ASP A 240 -27.95 -0.61 20.73
N PRO A 241 -28.33 0.68 20.60
CA PRO A 241 -27.49 1.83 20.92
C PRO A 241 -26.92 1.79 22.35
N ASP A 242 -27.57 1.08 23.28
CA ASP A 242 -27.08 0.92 24.65
C ASP A 242 -25.92 -0.07 24.76
N ILE A 243 -25.79 -1.03 23.84
CA ILE A 243 -24.64 -1.95 23.79
C ILE A 243 -23.39 -1.20 23.33
N LEU A 244 -23.51 -0.33 22.31
CA LEU A 244 -22.40 0.50 21.83
C LEU A 244 -21.93 1.50 22.90
N LYS A 245 -22.87 2.08 23.66
CA LYS A 245 -22.54 2.95 24.80
C LYS A 245 -21.85 2.19 25.94
N LYS A 246 -22.25 0.95 26.22
CA LYS A 246 -21.60 0.10 27.24
C LYS A 246 -20.18 -0.28 26.84
N LEU A 247 -19.96 -0.66 25.58
CA LEU A 247 -18.62 -0.97 25.05
C LEU A 247 -17.69 0.26 25.07
N ALA A 248 -18.20 1.43 24.70
CA ALA A 248 -17.42 2.68 24.78
C ALA A 248 -17.02 3.01 26.23
N ARG A 249 -17.94 2.88 27.19
CA ARG A 249 -17.65 3.11 28.62
C ARG A 249 -16.63 2.11 29.16
N HIS A 250 -16.72 0.84 28.78
CA HIS A 250 -15.79 -0.19 29.22
C HIS A 250 -14.37 0.04 28.67
N MET A 251 -14.26 0.45 27.40
CA MET A 251 -12.97 0.82 26.79
C MET A 251 -12.37 2.07 27.43
N ASP A 252 -13.18 3.08 27.74
CA ASP A 252 -12.71 4.26 28.48
C ASP A 252 -12.28 3.92 29.91
N GLN A 253 -12.97 2.98 30.56
CA GLN A 253 -12.62 2.51 31.89
C GLN A 253 -11.28 1.75 31.89
N LEU A 254 -11.06 0.84 30.93
CA LEU A 254 -9.78 0.12 30.77
C LEU A 254 -8.60 1.06 30.47
N ARG A 255 -8.86 2.16 29.77
CA ARG A 255 -7.89 3.22 29.49
C ARG A 255 -7.61 4.07 30.73
N GLN A 256 -8.62 4.39 31.53
CA GLN A 256 -8.45 5.14 32.79
C GLN A 256 -7.76 4.31 33.88
N GLU A 257 -7.94 3.00 33.87
CA GLU A 257 -7.29 2.05 34.79
C GLU A 257 -5.84 1.70 34.41
N GLY A 258 -5.32 2.19 33.27
CA GLY A 258 -3.95 1.90 32.80
C GLY A 258 -3.71 0.46 32.33
N ARG A 259 -4.78 -0.36 32.31
CA ARG A 259 -4.72 -1.80 32.00
C ARG A 259 -4.63 -2.06 30.50
N LEU A 260 -5.01 -1.08 29.69
CA LEU A 260 -4.87 -1.13 28.24
C LEU A 260 -3.38 -1.08 27.84
N GLU A 261 -2.56 -0.26 28.51
CA GLU A 261 -1.12 -0.23 28.29
C GLU A 261 -0.43 -1.54 28.70
N ASP A 262 -0.87 -2.19 29.77
CA ASP A 262 -0.31 -3.46 30.24
C ASP A 262 -0.61 -4.63 29.29
N TYR A 263 -1.80 -4.65 28.69
CA TYR A 263 -2.16 -5.64 27.66
C TYR A 263 -1.31 -5.47 26.39
N LEU A 264 -1.04 -4.23 25.99
CA LEU A 264 -0.25 -3.92 24.80
C LEU A 264 1.26 -4.10 25.02
N LYS A 265 1.73 -4.15 26.27
CA LYS A 265 3.13 -4.35 26.65
C LYS A 265 3.52 -5.81 26.90
N GLN A 266 2.56 -6.74 26.91
CA GLN A 266 2.90 -8.16 27.03
C GLN A 266 3.72 -8.62 25.82
N ALA A 267 4.91 -9.18 26.08
CA ALA A 267 5.74 -9.76 25.05
C ALA A 267 5.02 -10.96 24.41
N PHE A 268 5.01 -11.00 23.07
CA PHE A 268 4.51 -12.15 22.33
C PHE A 268 5.27 -13.42 22.76
N PRO A 269 4.58 -14.57 22.93
CA PRO A 269 5.25 -15.81 23.24
C PRO A 269 6.30 -16.10 22.16
N ALA A 270 7.53 -16.35 22.59
CA ALA A 270 8.71 -16.30 21.75
C ALA A 270 8.79 -17.41 20.67
N GLN A 271 7.84 -18.33 20.60
CA GLN A 271 7.85 -19.43 19.63
C GLN A 271 6.41 -19.85 19.28
N ASP A 272 5.93 -19.39 18.13
CA ASP A 272 4.77 -19.98 17.45
C ASP A 272 5.25 -20.37 16.03
N PRO A 273 5.33 -21.68 15.69
CA PRO A 273 6.05 -22.16 14.51
C PRO A 273 5.19 -22.12 13.24
N VAL A 274 4.56 -20.97 12.95
CA VAL A 274 3.91 -20.71 11.67
C VAL A 274 4.24 -19.27 11.26
N PRO A 275 4.76 -19.01 10.04
CA PRO A 275 5.00 -17.65 9.58
C PRO A 275 3.64 -16.97 9.32
N MET A 276 2.99 -16.47 10.36
CA MET A 276 1.77 -15.69 10.24
C MET A 276 2.12 -14.26 9.83
N THR A 277 1.39 -13.73 8.87
CA THR A 277 1.49 -12.30 8.47
C THR A 277 1.05 -11.40 9.63
N ARG A 278 1.42 -10.11 9.61
CA ARG A 278 0.95 -9.13 10.60
C ARG A 278 -0.58 -9.05 10.66
N GLY A 279 -1.23 -9.13 9.50
CA GLY A 279 -2.67 -9.25 9.45
C GLY A 279 -3.17 -10.53 10.13
N GLY A 280 -2.45 -11.64 9.98
CA GLY A 280 -2.77 -12.93 10.61
C GLY A 280 -2.80 -12.81 12.13
N CYS A 281 -1.79 -12.13 12.69
CA CYS A 281 -1.73 -11.79 14.10
C CYS A 281 -2.92 -10.90 14.52
N LEU A 282 -3.20 -9.81 13.79
CA LEU A 282 -4.34 -8.93 14.08
C LEU A 282 -5.67 -9.68 14.08
N ALA A 283 -5.90 -10.52 13.07
CA ALA A 283 -7.11 -11.32 12.97
C ALA A 283 -7.22 -12.37 14.09
N ARG A 284 -6.11 -12.82 14.68
CA ARG A 284 -6.12 -13.71 15.85
C ARG A 284 -6.54 -12.94 17.10
N LEU A 285 -5.90 -11.80 17.36
CA LEU A 285 -6.24 -10.92 18.48
C LEU A 285 -7.72 -10.50 18.45
N LEU A 286 -8.26 -10.17 17.27
CA LEU A 286 -9.68 -9.80 17.16
C LEU A 286 -10.63 -10.96 17.48
N ARG A 287 -10.29 -12.20 17.08
CA ARG A 287 -11.10 -13.39 17.45
C ARG A 287 -11.03 -13.67 18.94
N GLU A 288 -9.86 -13.49 19.56
CA GLU A 288 -9.68 -13.62 21.01
C GLU A 288 -10.52 -12.56 21.76
N MET A 289 -10.51 -11.30 21.29
CA MET A 289 -11.36 -10.24 21.86
C MET A 289 -12.86 -10.52 21.68
N GLU A 290 -13.29 -11.00 20.52
CA GLU A 290 -14.69 -11.40 20.29
C GLU A 290 -15.11 -12.57 21.19
N ALA A 291 -14.25 -13.57 21.40
CA ALA A 291 -14.52 -14.70 22.29
C ALA A 291 -14.69 -14.24 23.75
N LEU A 292 -13.77 -13.39 24.24
CA LEU A 292 -13.87 -12.83 25.60
C LEU A 292 -15.14 -12.01 25.81
N ALA A 293 -15.53 -11.19 24.82
CA ALA A 293 -16.77 -10.42 24.87
C ALA A 293 -18.03 -11.31 24.91
N ASN A 294 -17.99 -12.48 24.28
CA ASN A 294 -19.09 -13.44 24.27
C ASN A 294 -19.15 -14.27 25.57
N GLU A 295 -18.01 -14.58 26.20
CA GLU A 295 -17.95 -15.32 27.48
C GLU A 295 -18.46 -14.50 28.68
N GLU A 296 -18.24 -13.18 28.71
CA GLU A 296 -18.79 -12.31 29.75
C GLU A 296 -20.31 -12.14 29.64
N GLY A 297 -20.87 -12.21 28.41
CA GLY A 297 -22.32 -12.21 28.19
C GLY A 297 -23.03 -13.50 28.61
N GLY A 298 -22.33 -14.64 28.63
CA GLY A 298 -22.88 -15.93 29.04
C GLY A 298 -22.93 -16.18 30.55
N LYS A 299 -22.25 -15.35 31.36
CA LYS A 299 -22.25 -15.45 32.84
C LYS A 299 -23.36 -14.65 33.53
N GLN A 300 -24.25 -14.00 32.77
CA GLN A 300 -25.42 -13.26 33.29
C GLN A 300 -26.77 -13.85 32.87
N ALA A 301 -26.81 -15.09 32.34
CA ALA A 301 -28.06 -15.83 32.10
C ALA A 301 -28.33 -16.83 33.23
#